data_AF-A0A2N3D1C9-F1
#
_entry.id   AF-A0A2N3D1C9-F1
#
_cell.length_a   1.000
_cell.length_b   1.000
_cell.length_c   1.000
_cell.angle_alpha   90.00
_cell.angle_beta   90.00
_cell.angle_gamma   90.00
#
_symmetry.space_group_name_H-M   'P 1'
#
loop_
_entity.id
_entity.type
_entity.pdbx_description
1 polymer ?
#
loop_
_entity_poly.entity_id
_entity_poly.type
_entity_poly.pdbx_seq_one_letter_code
_entity_poly.pdbx_strand_id
1 'polypeptide(L)' 'RLALSDAGLATRDRFVVRQARRRGLPIASALGGGYGDDPRIVAARHARSMLVMAQENAACVPVPLRNEA' A
#
# COMPACT_ATOMS: atom_id res chain seq x y z
N ARG A 1 -14.37 -5.35 -16.65
CA ARG A 1 -13.51 -4.33 -16.00
C ARG A 1 -14.02 -4.09 -14.58
N LEU A 2 -13.16 -3.92 -13.58
CA LEU A 2 -13.57 -3.71 -12.19
C LEU A 2 -13.99 -2.24 -11.94
N ALA A 3 -15.08 -2.01 -11.21
CA ALA A 3 -15.59 -0.68 -10.88
C ALA A 3 -14.98 -0.13 -9.57
N LEU A 4 -13.65 -0.15 -9.46
CA LEU A 4 -12.95 0.33 -8.25
C LEU A 4 -12.83 1.84 -8.25
N SER A 5 -13.24 2.46 -7.15
CA SER A 5 -13.02 3.88 -6.89
C SER A 5 -11.62 4.12 -6.30
N ASP A 6 -11.13 5.35 -6.44
CA ASP A 6 -9.86 5.77 -5.83
C ASP A 6 -9.90 5.65 -4.29
N ALA A 7 -11.06 5.92 -3.68
CA ALA A 7 -11.28 5.73 -2.25
C ALA A 7 -11.22 4.24 -1.86
N GLY A 8 -11.82 3.35 -2.67
CA GLY A 8 -11.77 1.91 -2.46
C GLY A 8 -10.34 1.36 -2.52
N LEU A 9 -9.53 1.84 -3.47
CA LEU A 9 -8.11 1.50 -3.57
C LEU A 9 -7.34 1.95 -2.32
N ALA A 10 -7.57 3.18 -1.86
CA ALA A 10 -6.91 3.68 -0.65
C ALA A 10 -7.31 2.89 0.61
N THR A 11 -8.57 2.48 0.73
CA THR A 11 -9.05 1.63 1.83
C THR A 11 -8.37 0.26 1.81
N ARG A 12 -8.25 -0.36 0.63
CA ARG A 12 -7.53 -1.63 0.45
C ARG A 12 -6.07 -1.50 0.91
N ASP A 13 -5.39 -0.45 0.46
CA ASP A 13 -3.96 -0.26 0.72
C ASP A 13 -3.68 -0.08 2.22
N ARG A 14 -4.51 0.71 2.93
CA ARG A 14 -4.44 0.82 4.40
C ARG A 14 -4.70 -0.51 5.09
N PHE A 15 -5.73 -1.24 4.63
CA PHE A 15 -6.09 -2.54 5.21
C PHE A 15 -4.90 -3.50 5.17
N VAL A 16 -4.24 -3.65 4.02
CA VAL A 16 -3.10 -4.57 3.86
C VAL A 16 -1.95 -4.20 4.79
N VAL A 17 -1.54 -2.91 4.82
CA VAL A 17 -0.46 -2.45 5.69
C VAL A 17 -0.79 -2.71 7.16
N ARG A 18 -2.00 -2.36 7.60
CA ARG A 18 -2.47 -2.60 8.97
C ARG A 18 -2.47 -4.09 9.32
N GLN A 19 -2.86 -4.97 8.40
CA GLN A 19 -2.83 -6.41 8.64
C GLN A 19 -1.41 -6.97 8.80
N ALA A 20 -0.45 -6.51 7.99
CA ALA A 20 0.94 -6.91 8.11
C ALA A 20 1.55 -6.43 9.44
N ARG A 21 1.34 -5.14 9.77
CA ARG A 21 1.88 -4.53 11.00
C ARG A 21 1.29 -5.11 12.27
N ARG A 22 -0.02 -5.43 12.29
CA ARG A 22 -0.66 -6.15 13.41
C ARG A 22 -0.03 -7.51 13.71
N ARG A 23 0.64 -8.14 12.73
CA ARG A 23 1.31 -9.43 12.88
C ARG A 23 2.82 -9.30 13.08
N GLY A 24 3.32 -8.07 13.16
CA GLY A 24 4.76 -7.79 13.25
C GLY A 24 5.56 -8.22 12.02
N LEU A 25 4.92 -8.29 10.86
CA LEU A 25 5.57 -8.75 9.63
C LEU A 25 6.24 -7.60 8.88
N PRO A 26 7.41 -7.83 8.25
CA PRO A 26 7.95 -6.91 7.27
C PRO A 26 7.00 -6.82 6.06
N ILE A 27 6.93 -5.65 5.45
CA ILE A 27 6.09 -5.40 4.28
C ILE A 27 6.84 -4.52 3.28
N ALA A 28 6.70 -4.87 2.00
CA ALA A 28 7.13 -4.07 0.87
C ALA A 28 5.98 -4.00 -0.14
N SER A 29 5.93 -2.92 -0.91
CA SER A 29 5.00 -2.77 -2.03
C SER A 29 5.76 -2.80 -3.34
N ALA A 30 5.22 -3.51 -4.33
CA ALA A 30 5.66 -3.44 -5.72
C ALA A 30 4.52 -2.88 -6.58
N LEU A 31 4.86 -2.04 -7.57
CA LEU A 31 3.87 -1.56 -8.53
C LEU A 31 3.49 -2.71 -9.47
N GLY A 32 2.21 -3.05 -9.50
CA GLY A 32 1.64 -3.97 -10.48
C GLY A 32 1.20 -3.24 -11.77
N GLY A 33 0.48 -3.96 -12.63
CA GLY A 33 -0.06 -3.38 -13.86
C GLY A 33 -1.18 -2.35 -13.64
N GLY A 34 -1.47 -1.60 -14.69
CA GLY A 34 -2.55 -0.62 -14.76
C GLY A 34 -2.80 -0.28 -16.23
N TYR A 35 -3.72 -0.99 -16.87
CA TYR A 35 -3.97 -0.90 -18.32
C TYR A 35 -5.13 0.05 -18.63
N GLY A 36 -5.15 1.21 -17.98
CA GLY A 36 -6.14 2.25 -18.25
C GLY A 36 -5.78 3.04 -19.50
N ASP A 37 -6.80 3.57 -20.19
CA ASP A 37 -6.62 4.31 -21.45
C ASP A 37 -5.92 5.66 -21.26
N ASP A 38 -5.94 6.22 -20.05
CA ASP A 38 -5.17 7.42 -19.68
C ASP A 38 -3.99 7.04 -18.76
N PRO A 39 -2.74 7.07 -19.27
CA PRO A 39 -1.55 6.81 -18.49
C PRO A 39 -1.36 7.73 -17.28
N ARG A 40 -1.86 8.97 -17.33
CA ARG A 40 -1.75 9.91 -16.20
C ARG A 40 -2.63 9.49 -15.04
N ILE A 41 -3.84 8.98 -15.33
CA ILE A 41 -4.73 8.43 -14.30
C ILE A 41 -4.11 7.18 -13.68
N VAL A 42 -3.50 6.32 -14.49
CA VAL A 42 -2.77 5.13 -14.02
C VAL A 42 -1.61 5.54 -13.11
N ALA A 43 -0.74 6.45 -13.56
CA ALA A 43 0.39 6.94 -12.78
C ALA A 43 -0.04 7.60 -11.47
N ALA A 44 -1.09 8.44 -11.49
CA ALA A 44 -1.62 9.09 -10.30
C ALA A 44 -2.13 8.07 -9.27
N ARG A 45 -2.77 6.98 -9.73
CA ARG A 45 -3.21 5.89 -8.85
C ARG A 45 -2.04 5.14 -8.23
N HIS A 46 -0.98 4.85 -8.99
CA HIS A 46 0.23 4.24 -8.44
C HIS A 46 0.88 5.12 -7.37
N ALA A 47 1.08 6.41 -7.65
CA ALA A 47 1.64 7.36 -6.69
C ALA A 47 0.77 7.46 -5.42
N ARG A 48 -0.55 7.53 -5.57
CA ARG A 48 -1.48 7.56 -4.43
C ARG A 48 -1.39 6.31 -3.58
N SER A 49 -1.33 5.12 -4.18
CA SER A 49 -1.14 3.87 -3.44
C SER A 49 0.14 3.90 -2.60
N MET A 50 1.27 4.32 -3.18
CA MET A 50 2.54 4.41 -2.45
C MET A 50 2.46 5.36 -1.24
N LEU A 51 1.88 6.55 -1.43
CA LEU A 51 1.72 7.54 -0.37
C LEU A 51 0.79 7.04 0.75
N VAL A 52 -0.34 6.44 0.41
CA VAL A 52 -1.29 5.89 1.40
C VAL A 52 -0.66 4.77 2.20
N MET A 53 0.06 3.85 1.55
CA MET A 53 0.76 2.77 2.26
C MET A 53 1.86 3.31 3.16
N ALA A 54 2.65 4.28 2.69
CA ALA A 54 3.71 4.91 3.49
C ALA A 54 3.15 5.62 4.73
N GLN A 55 2.05 6.35 4.58
CA GLN A 55 1.36 7.03 5.69
C GLN A 55 0.85 6.02 6.74
N GLU A 56 0.15 4.97 6.32
CA GLU A 56 -0.35 3.93 7.24
C GLU A 56 0.80 3.20 7.93
N ASN A 57 1.89 2.96 7.19
CA ASN A 57 3.08 2.28 7.70
C ASN A 57 3.81 3.12 8.77
N ALA A 58 3.92 4.43 8.55
CA ALA A 58 4.56 5.36 9.49
C ALA A 58 3.75 5.55 10.79
N ALA A 59 2.45 5.32 10.76
CA ALA A 59 1.59 5.36 11.95
C ALA A 59 1.79 4.14 12.88
N CYS A 60 2.50 3.09 12.43
CA CYS A 60 2.78 1.91 13.23
C CYS A 60 4.13 2.03 13.96
N VAL A 61 4.17 1.61 15.23
CA VAL A 61 5.43 1.48 15.97
C VAL A 61 6.32 0.41 15.28
N PRO A 62 7.60 0.69 14.99
CA PRO A 62 8.49 -0.28 14.38
C PRO A 62 8.58 -1.54 15.24
N VAL A 63 8.40 -2.71 14.63
CA VAL A 63 8.77 -3.97 15.28
C VAL A 63 10.30 -3.99 15.36
N PRO A 64 10.90 -4.11 16.56
CA PRO A 64 12.35 -4.18 16.67
C PRO A 64 12.85 -5.33 15.81
N LEU A 65 13.89 -5.06 15.01
CA LEU A 65 14.57 -6.11 14.25
C LEU A 65 15.01 -7.18 15.26
N ARG A 66 14.55 -8.42 15.05
CA ARG A 66 15.09 -9.53 15.84
C ARG A 66 16.56 -9.63 15.45
N ASN A 67 17.45 -9.42 16.41
CA ASN A 67 18.85 -9.78 16.23
C ASN A 67 18.88 -11.29 16.04
N GLU A 68 19.12 -11.75 14.82
CA GLU A 68 19.50 -13.13 14.56
C GLU A 68 20.93 -13.28 15.08
N ALA A 69 21.08 -14.12 16.12
CA ALA A 69 22.36 -14.57 16.66
C ALA A 69 22.82 -15.82 15.91
#